data_AF-A0A6L9ILE9-F1
#
_entry.id   AF-A0A6L9ILE9-F1
#
_cell.length_a   1.000
_cell.length_b   1.000
_cell.length_c   1.000
_cell.angle_alpha   90.00
_cell.angle_beta   90.00
_cell.angle_gamma   90.00
#
_symmetry.space_group_name_H-M   'P 1'
#
loop_
_entity.id
_entity.type
_entity.pdbx_description
1 polymer ?
#
loop_
_entity_poly.entity_id
_entity_poly.type
_entity_poly.pdbx_seq_one_letter_code
_entity_poly.pdbx_strand_id
1 'polypeptide(L)'
;MQIQAASPLKALEPRLRTLLPAALYAAAWVDPSPETLERVFEHLRTLQRSLYDHVPRDLAQAAPEPGSLRYTWVEGTLMFTDLRGFTPLMSAHAALGSAGGATLLTILNDYFGTILEIVSKAGGNLLEFTGDALLIQFHPDQVPDDALYAVRAGLRMQRAMRRFQTIKTPGGEFALQMRIGIHSGRYLTADVGTPLRMEHVLLGTTVQRTKQAEGHGVPGRVNVSGMAYARLRDQFGFAPNGSDHWLVVDDVPDDQLGDWDLAWGNRLPSMLLLDRSVPSLVRAIEGALAIVEPLASYQPLGVLRLLVENAAKRQIPPDFAELTVMFVSLIGLPDAADHLKDGEEPLVAGLFARVFALINAVVEAHGGVLKKVTYHLNGSDALIFFGVPTSHTDDPLRAAAVATEINRLIQGIAPVHLQTRQVRVRCQIGMARGPVFAAEIGAARGRREFNVLGDSVNVAARLMHHAAANQILITEDVYQAIREHFDCEELGPIPIKGKADPLLLYILIGELNGDLDDPPEDTAAITPDDPPTDATPTASAKPAGPPPESPPNQNAESDQAVDHGDAPAPPQTTLDPSVDATVDAAVDAAMDTIDAPKVDTPAINAPATPDSPRDDLANGATSDQSAGSA
;
A
#
# COMPACT_ATOMS: atom_id res chain seq x y z
N MET A 1 18.39 -51.72 5.46
CA MET A 1 17.69 -50.56 6.03
C MET A 1 18.73 -49.48 6.28
N GLN A 2 19.03 -48.66 5.27
CA GLN A 2 19.96 -47.52 5.44
C GLN A 2 19.19 -46.43 6.19
N ILE A 3 19.75 -46.00 7.31
CA ILE A 3 19.28 -44.84 8.06
C ILE A 3 19.43 -43.65 7.11
N GLN A 4 18.32 -43.07 6.65
CA GLN A 4 18.32 -41.83 5.87
C GLN A 4 19.00 -40.78 6.74
N ALA A 5 20.22 -40.37 6.38
CA ALA A 5 20.88 -39.24 7.01
C ALA A 5 19.94 -38.03 6.91
N ALA A 6 19.76 -37.30 8.02
CA ALA A 6 18.90 -36.12 8.03
C ALA A 6 19.37 -35.13 6.96
N SER A 7 18.44 -34.58 6.17
CA SER A 7 18.76 -33.61 5.12
C SER A 7 19.64 -32.48 5.69
N PRO A 8 20.71 -32.07 5.00
CA PRO A 8 21.56 -30.97 5.45
C PRO A 8 20.80 -29.64 5.54
N LEU A 9 19.63 -29.53 4.89
CA LEU A 9 18.74 -28.37 4.93
C LEU A 9 17.69 -28.43 6.05
N LYS A 10 17.66 -29.47 6.89
CA LYS A 10 16.59 -29.66 7.89
C LYS A 10 16.38 -28.45 8.80
N ALA A 11 17.45 -27.76 9.20
CA ALA A 11 17.37 -26.57 10.04
C ALA A 11 16.87 -25.31 9.29
N LEU A 12 16.97 -25.31 7.96
CA LEU A 12 16.56 -24.21 7.08
C LEU A 12 15.20 -24.45 6.43
N GLU A 13 14.55 -25.58 6.70
CA GLU A 13 13.28 -25.97 6.05
C GLU A 13 12.19 -24.90 6.14
N PRO A 14 11.86 -24.37 7.33
CA PRO A 14 10.76 -23.40 7.44
C PRO A 14 11.05 -22.11 6.66
N ARG A 15 12.32 -21.71 6.61
CA ARG A 15 12.83 -20.51 5.93
C ARG A 15 12.79 -20.65 4.41
N LEU A 16 13.08 -21.85 3.89
CA LEU A 16 13.12 -22.11 2.45
C LEU A 16 11.75 -22.36 1.83
N ARG A 17 10.78 -22.82 2.62
CA ARG A 17 9.46 -23.25 2.14
C ARG A 17 8.74 -22.21 1.28
N THR A 18 8.79 -20.93 1.67
CA THR A 18 8.11 -19.83 0.96
C THR A 18 8.98 -19.17 -0.10
N LEU A 19 10.28 -19.49 -0.14
CA LEU A 19 11.29 -18.83 -0.98
C LEU A 19 11.82 -19.70 -2.11
N LEU A 20 11.33 -20.94 -2.22
CA LEU A 20 11.68 -21.86 -3.30
C LEU A 20 10.44 -22.27 -4.11
N PRO A 21 10.57 -22.40 -5.45
CA PRO A 21 9.54 -23.01 -6.27
C PRO A 21 9.27 -24.45 -5.80
N ALA A 22 8.03 -24.90 -5.87
CA ALA A 22 7.62 -26.20 -5.35
C ALA A 22 8.48 -27.37 -5.88
N ALA A 23 8.85 -27.32 -7.16
CA ALA A 23 9.70 -28.33 -7.80
C ALA A 23 11.15 -28.32 -7.27
N LEU A 24 11.71 -27.14 -7.00
CA LEU A 24 13.08 -27.01 -6.47
C LEU A 24 13.12 -27.37 -4.99
N TYR A 25 12.10 -26.97 -4.24
CA TYR A 25 11.89 -27.42 -2.86
C TYR A 25 11.83 -28.95 -2.79
N ALA A 26 10.96 -29.60 -3.58
CA ALA A 26 10.88 -31.06 -3.58
C ALA A 26 12.23 -31.73 -3.94
N ALA A 27 12.93 -31.22 -4.96
CA ALA A 27 14.23 -31.74 -5.36
C ALA A 27 15.29 -31.64 -4.23
N ALA A 28 15.35 -30.52 -3.52
CA ALA A 28 16.33 -30.29 -2.45
C ALA A 28 16.13 -31.21 -1.24
N TRP A 29 14.93 -31.74 -1.02
CA TRP A 29 14.66 -32.71 0.05
C TRP A 29 14.83 -34.16 -0.39
N VAL A 30 14.62 -34.48 -1.67
CA VAL A 30 14.81 -35.82 -2.22
C VAL A 30 16.29 -36.12 -2.48
N ASP A 31 17.01 -35.17 -3.08
CA ASP A 31 18.43 -35.30 -3.42
C ASP A 31 19.20 -33.99 -3.09
N PRO A 32 19.69 -33.84 -1.83
CA PRO A 32 20.49 -32.68 -1.42
C PRO A 32 21.94 -32.78 -1.92
N SER A 33 22.14 -33.14 -3.18
CA SER A 33 23.44 -33.17 -3.84
C SER A 33 24.01 -31.75 -4.01
N PRO A 34 25.35 -31.59 -4.17
CA PRO A 34 25.95 -30.28 -4.42
C PRO A 34 25.30 -29.52 -5.59
N GLU A 35 24.92 -30.21 -6.67
CA GLU A 35 24.25 -29.61 -7.82
C GLU A 35 22.86 -29.03 -7.45
N THR A 36 22.06 -29.78 -6.68
CA THR A 36 20.76 -29.29 -6.21
C THR A 36 20.92 -28.10 -5.26
N LEU A 37 21.89 -28.15 -4.36
CA LEU A 37 22.16 -27.03 -3.42
C LEU A 37 22.69 -25.79 -4.15
N GLU A 38 23.53 -25.95 -5.18
CA GLU A 38 23.94 -24.86 -6.07
C GLU A 38 22.72 -24.20 -6.75
N ARG A 39 21.76 -25.00 -7.23
CA ARG A 39 20.51 -24.48 -7.82
C ARG A 39 19.66 -23.72 -6.81
N VAL A 40 19.58 -24.19 -5.56
CA VAL A 40 18.91 -23.47 -4.46
C VAL A 40 19.59 -22.12 -4.22
N PHE A 41 20.92 -22.10 -4.11
CA PHE A 41 21.67 -20.87 -3.91
C PHE A 41 21.51 -19.87 -5.07
N GLU A 42 21.64 -20.32 -6.32
CA GLU A 42 21.47 -19.45 -7.49
C GLU A 42 20.02 -18.96 -7.65
N HIS A 43 19.04 -19.76 -7.25
CA HIS A 43 17.65 -19.33 -7.17
C HIS A 43 17.51 -18.16 -6.19
N LEU A 44 17.98 -18.32 -4.94
CA LEU A 44 17.91 -17.27 -3.92
C LEU A 44 18.65 -15.99 -4.35
N ARG A 45 19.81 -16.11 -4.99
CA ARG A 45 20.51 -14.95 -5.60
C ARG A 45 19.71 -14.25 -6.68
N THR A 46 18.98 -15.01 -7.48
CA THR A 46 18.15 -14.44 -8.55
C THR A 46 16.88 -13.78 -7.98
N LEU A 47 16.28 -14.40 -6.95
CA LEU A 47 15.17 -13.85 -6.19
C LEU A 47 15.60 -12.56 -5.49
N GLN A 48 16.75 -12.54 -4.81
CA GLN A 48 17.34 -11.34 -4.18
C GLN A 48 17.40 -10.15 -5.15
N ARG A 49 17.90 -10.38 -6.38
CA ARG A 49 17.95 -9.32 -7.41
C ARG A 49 16.56 -8.81 -7.79
N SER A 50 15.59 -9.72 -7.87
CA SER A 50 14.20 -9.35 -8.18
C SER A 50 13.59 -8.56 -7.03
N LEU A 51 13.86 -8.93 -5.78
CA LEU A 51 13.37 -8.25 -4.59
C LEU A 51 13.95 -6.83 -4.45
N TYR A 52 15.22 -6.60 -4.81
CA TYR A 52 15.80 -5.26 -4.83
C TYR A 52 15.04 -4.29 -5.74
N ASP A 53 14.50 -4.80 -6.85
CA ASP A 53 13.69 -4.01 -7.75
C ASP A 53 12.27 -3.77 -7.18
N HIS A 54 11.82 -4.59 -6.22
CA HIS A 54 10.49 -4.54 -5.63
C HIS A 54 10.37 -3.76 -4.32
N VAL A 55 11.48 -3.23 -3.80
CA VAL A 55 11.49 -2.39 -2.60
C VAL A 55 12.17 -1.03 -2.86
N PRO A 56 11.83 0.02 -2.09
CA PRO A 56 12.58 1.28 -2.06
C PRO A 56 14.08 1.06 -1.86
N ARG A 57 14.89 2.00 -2.35
CA ARG A 57 16.36 1.89 -2.34
C ARG A 57 16.91 1.73 -0.91
N ASP A 58 16.35 2.46 0.04
CA ASP A 58 16.86 2.46 1.42
C ASP A 58 16.63 1.10 2.09
N LEU A 59 15.51 0.45 1.79
CA LEU A 59 15.22 -0.92 2.23
C LEU A 59 16.09 -1.94 1.48
N ALA A 60 16.34 -1.75 0.19
CA ALA A 60 17.28 -2.59 -0.55
C ALA A 60 18.70 -2.53 0.03
N GLN A 61 19.13 -1.38 0.55
CA GLN A 61 20.46 -1.20 1.13
C GLN A 61 20.56 -1.69 2.57
N ALA A 62 19.51 -1.47 3.37
CA ALA A 62 19.52 -1.74 4.80
C ALA A 62 18.11 -2.11 5.32
N ALA A 63 17.55 -3.21 4.83
CA ALA A 63 16.31 -3.76 5.35
C ALA A 63 16.46 -4.09 6.85
N PRO A 64 15.51 -3.68 7.70
CA PRO A 64 15.52 -4.00 9.11
C PRO A 64 15.24 -5.49 9.36
N GLU A 65 15.47 -5.94 10.59
CA GLU A 65 15.03 -7.26 11.05
C GLU A 65 13.49 -7.35 11.00
N PRO A 66 12.92 -8.35 10.28
CA PRO A 66 11.47 -8.50 10.19
C PRO A 66 10.79 -8.66 11.56
N GLY A 67 9.61 -8.06 11.69
CA GLY A 67 8.82 -8.04 12.93
C GLY A 67 9.27 -7.01 13.96
N SER A 68 10.42 -6.35 13.76
CA SER A 68 10.87 -5.28 14.64
C SER A 68 10.28 -3.95 14.22
N LEU A 69 9.57 -3.28 15.14
CA LEU A 69 9.10 -1.91 14.92
C LEU A 69 10.30 -0.95 14.87
N ARG A 70 10.52 -0.35 13.71
CA ARG A 70 11.52 0.71 13.53
C ARG A 70 10.80 1.97 13.10
N TYR A 71 11.19 3.11 13.65
CA TYR A 71 10.67 4.41 13.23
C TYR A 71 11.76 5.47 13.26
N THR A 72 11.68 6.48 12.40
CA THR A 72 12.67 7.55 12.31
C THR A 72 12.04 8.83 11.78
N TRP A 73 12.35 9.96 12.41
CA TRP A 73 11.99 11.27 11.87
C TRP A 73 12.92 11.62 10.71
N VAL A 74 12.32 11.99 9.59
CA VAL A 74 13.03 12.44 8.40
C VAL A 74 12.61 13.88 8.11
N GLU A 75 13.59 14.74 7.86
CA GLU A 75 13.39 16.06 7.27
C GLU A 75 13.90 16.01 5.83
N GLY A 76 13.00 16.20 4.87
CA GLY A 76 13.36 16.05 3.46
C GLY A 76 12.29 16.54 2.51
N THR A 77 12.51 16.30 1.22
CA THR A 77 11.62 16.74 0.15
C THR A 77 10.90 15.55 -0.46
N LEU A 78 9.58 15.64 -0.55
CA LEU A 78 8.74 14.69 -1.23
C LEU A 78 8.25 15.29 -2.55
N MET A 79 8.19 14.46 -3.57
CA MET A 79 7.58 14.75 -4.86
C MET A 79 6.45 13.76 -5.09
N PHE A 80 5.29 14.27 -5.47
CA PHE A 80 4.17 13.46 -5.96
C PHE A 80 3.89 13.81 -7.41
N THR A 81 3.72 12.81 -8.25
CA THR A 81 3.37 12.99 -9.66
C THR A 81 2.02 12.34 -9.96
N ASP A 82 1.26 12.91 -10.89
CA ASP A 82 -0.02 12.36 -11.37
C ASP A 82 -0.03 12.32 -12.89
N LEU A 83 -0.56 11.24 -13.47
CA LEU A 83 -0.53 10.98 -14.91
C LEU A 83 -1.91 11.19 -15.55
N ARG A 84 -2.14 12.38 -16.09
CA ARG A 84 -3.35 12.70 -16.84
C ARG A 84 -3.36 11.98 -18.20
N GLY A 85 -4.50 11.41 -18.56
CA GLY A 85 -4.70 10.68 -19.82
C GLY A 85 -4.53 9.16 -19.69
N PHE A 86 -4.12 8.68 -18.51
CA PHE A 86 -3.95 7.26 -18.24
C PHE A 86 -5.26 6.48 -18.23
N THR A 87 -6.31 6.94 -17.53
CA THR A 87 -7.59 6.22 -17.46
C THR A 87 -8.25 6.01 -18.83
N PRO A 88 -8.31 7.01 -19.73
CA PRO A 88 -8.79 6.80 -21.10
C PRO A 88 -7.95 5.78 -21.87
N LEU A 89 -6.62 5.85 -21.76
CA LEU A 89 -5.72 4.88 -22.39
C LEU A 89 -5.99 3.46 -21.86
N MET A 90 -6.06 3.28 -20.55
CA MET A 90 -6.38 1.99 -19.92
C MET A 90 -7.73 1.45 -20.42
N SER A 91 -8.78 2.28 -20.42
CA SER A 91 -10.13 1.86 -20.80
C SER A 91 -10.21 1.41 -22.26
N ALA A 92 -9.57 2.16 -23.17
CA ALA A 92 -9.53 1.81 -24.59
C ALA A 92 -8.76 0.51 -24.85
N HIS A 93 -7.70 0.25 -24.08
CA HIS A 93 -6.92 -0.98 -24.18
C HIS A 93 -7.60 -2.18 -23.52
N ALA A 94 -8.35 -1.98 -22.43
CA ALA A 94 -9.12 -3.05 -21.80
C ALA A 94 -10.16 -3.65 -22.76
N ALA A 95 -10.80 -2.83 -23.59
CA ALA A 95 -11.75 -3.26 -24.62
C ALA A 95 -11.13 -4.17 -25.71
N LEU A 96 -9.79 -4.15 -25.85
CA LEU A 96 -9.05 -4.96 -26.80
C LEU A 96 -8.53 -6.28 -26.19
N GLY A 97 -8.91 -6.59 -24.95
CA GLY A 97 -8.53 -7.80 -24.23
C GLY A 97 -7.01 -7.96 -24.06
N SER A 98 -6.51 -9.19 -24.19
CA SER A 98 -5.11 -9.54 -23.95
C SER A 98 -4.11 -8.76 -24.83
N ALA A 99 -4.43 -8.58 -26.13
CA ALA A 99 -3.60 -7.80 -27.05
C ALA A 99 -3.56 -6.31 -26.64
N GLY A 100 -4.68 -5.80 -26.13
CA GLY A 100 -4.80 -4.47 -25.58
C GLY A 100 -3.88 -4.24 -24.39
N GLY A 101 -3.93 -5.10 -23.38
CA GLY A 101 -3.07 -4.93 -22.20
C GLY A 101 -1.59 -5.20 -22.47
N ALA A 102 -1.22 -6.07 -23.41
CA ALA A 102 0.17 -6.19 -23.83
C ALA A 102 0.70 -4.85 -24.41
N THR A 103 -0.14 -4.15 -25.18
CA THR A 103 0.20 -2.81 -25.70
C THR A 103 0.28 -1.79 -24.57
N LEU A 104 -0.69 -1.79 -23.64
CA LEU A 104 -0.69 -0.91 -22.47
C LEU A 104 0.57 -1.11 -21.60
N LEU A 105 0.95 -2.35 -21.33
CA LEU A 105 2.15 -2.69 -20.57
C LEU A 105 3.42 -2.16 -21.24
N THR A 106 3.51 -2.28 -22.56
CA THR A 106 4.64 -1.75 -23.32
C THR A 106 4.77 -0.24 -23.17
N ILE A 107 3.64 0.48 -23.27
CA ILE A 107 3.58 1.93 -23.09
C ILE A 107 3.96 2.32 -21.66
N LEU A 108 3.41 1.62 -20.66
CA LEU A 108 3.68 1.90 -19.26
C LEU A 108 5.15 1.66 -18.90
N ASN A 109 5.75 0.56 -19.34
CA ASN A 109 7.15 0.27 -19.05
C ASN A 109 8.10 1.26 -19.74
N ASP A 110 7.76 1.77 -20.92
CA ASP A 110 8.52 2.85 -21.57
C ASP A 110 8.42 4.18 -20.82
N TYR A 111 7.20 4.52 -20.36
CA TYR A 111 6.96 5.68 -19.50
C TYR A 111 7.72 5.59 -18.17
N PHE A 112 7.47 4.54 -17.38
CA PHE A 112 8.14 4.37 -16.08
C PHE A 112 9.64 4.19 -16.24
N GLY A 113 10.12 3.48 -17.26
CA GLY A 113 11.55 3.39 -17.56
C GLY A 113 12.20 4.76 -17.73
N THR A 114 11.58 5.65 -18.52
CA THR A 114 12.07 7.01 -18.78
C THR A 114 12.06 7.86 -17.51
N ILE A 115 10.95 7.85 -16.76
CA ILE A 115 10.80 8.69 -15.55
C ILE A 115 11.69 8.20 -14.42
N LEU A 116 11.77 6.88 -14.18
CA LEU A 116 12.56 6.31 -13.10
C LEU A 116 14.07 6.43 -13.35
N GLU A 117 14.51 6.47 -14.61
CA GLU A 117 15.91 6.80 -14.91
C GLU A 117 16.27 8.22 -14.43
N ILE A 118 15.37 9.19 -14.65
CA ILE A 118 15.55 10.58 -14.18
C ILE A 118 15.55 10.64 -12.65
N VAL A 119 14.57 9.98 -11.99
CA VAL A 119 14.50 9.87 -10.52
C VAL A 119 15.82 9.35 -9.98
N SER A 120 16.29 8.22 -10.52
CA SER A 120 17.48 7.54 -10.03
C SER A 120 18.73 8.40 -10.17
N LYS A 121 18.91 9.08 -11.30
CA LYS A 121 20.04 9.98 -11.57
C LYS A 121 20.03 11.22 -10.70
N ALA A 122 18.84 11.74 -10.35
CA ALA A 122 18.70 12.86 -9.43
C ALA A 122 18.83 12.45 -7.95
N GLY A 123 19.10 11.17 -7.66
CA GLY A 123 19.20 10.67 -6.29
C GLY A 123 17.85 10.50 -5.57
N GLY A 124 16.74 10.62 -6.28
CA GLY A 124 15.42 10.33 -5.73
C GLY A 124 15.25 8.84 -5.43
N ASN A 125 14.58 8.54 -4.33
CA ASN A 125 14.15 7.20 -3.94
C ASN A 125 12.65 7.05 -4.23
N LEU A 126 12.28 6.11 -5.11
CA LEU A 126 10.88 5.82 -5.36
C LEU A 126 10.32 4.97 -4.22
N LEU A 127 9.40 5.54 -3.46
CA LEU A 127 8.74 4.87 -2.35
C LEU A 127 7.60 3.97 -2.81
N GLU A 128 6.77 4.48 -3.72
CA GLU A 128 5.51 3.83 -4.09
C GLU A 128 5.02 4.23 -5.49
N PHE A 129 4.39 3.26 -6.17
CA PHE A 129 3.51 3.50 -7.30
C PHE A 129 2.06 3.56 -6.79
N THR A 130 1.43 4.73 -6.78
CA THR A 130 0.03 4.88 -6.35
C THR A 130 -0.86 4.89 -7.59
N GLY A 131 -1.19 3.71 -8.12
CA GLY A 131 -1.89 3.59 -9.40
C GLY A 131 -0.99 4.09 -10.55
N ASP A 132 -1.30 5.25 -11.11
CA ASP A 132 -0.54 5.94 -12.17
C ASP A 132 0.33 7.10 -11.66
N ALA A 133 0.27 7.37 -10.35
CA ALA A 133 1.07 8.35 -9.65
C ALA A 133 2.37 7.76 -9.06
N LEU A 134 3.37 8.61 -8.83
CA LEU A 134 4.62 8.25 -8.16
C LEU A 134 4.80 9.09 -6.90
N LEU A 135 5.18 8.44 -5.80
CA LEU A 135 5.69 9.11 -4.60
C LEU A 135 7.20 8.91 -4.51
N ILE A 136 7.94 10.02 -4.60
CA ILE A 136 9.40 10.04 -4.63
C ILE A 136 9.91 10.85 -3.45
N GLN A 137 10.93 10.33 -2.79
CA GLN A 137 11.62 10.96 -1.67
C GLN A 137 13.01 11.43 -2.10
N PHE A 138 13.39 12.62 -1.65
CA PHE A 138 14.74 13.15 -1.73
C PHE A 138 15.24 13.37 -0.30
N HIS A 139 16.27 12.63 0.09
CA HIS A 139 16.82 12.62 1.45
C HIS A 139 18.08 13.49 1.52
N PRO A 140 18.22 14.42 2.48
CA PRO A 140 19.40 15.30 2.56
C PRO A 140 20.72 14.53 2.75
N ASP A 141 20.71 13.41 3.47
CA ASP A 141 21.91 12.56 3.61
C ASP A 141 22.37 11.93 2.29
N GLN A 142 21.50 11.86 1.28
CA GLN A 142 21.76 11.24 -0.01
C GLN A 142 22.02 12.27 -1.11
N VAL A 143 21.45 13.47 -0.98
CA VAL A 143 21.55 14.54 -1.98
C VAL A 143 21.90 15.87 -1.31
N PRO A 144 22.90 16.63 -1.81
CA PRO A 144 23.40 17.84 -1.14
C PRO A 144 22.34 18.93 -0.88
N ASP A 145 21.36 19.05 -1.77
CA ASP A 145 20.19 19.92 -1.61
C ASP A 145 18.97 19.18 -2.17
N ASP A 146 18.24 18.50 -1.28
CA ASP A 146 17.09 17.67 -1.61
C ASP A 146 15.99 18.43 -2.38
N ALA A 147 15.72 19.68 -2.00
CA ALA A 147 14.69 20.48 -2.65
C ALA A 147 15.10 20.91 -4.07
N LEU A 148 16.37 21.30 -4.24
CA LEU A 148 16.91 21.66 -5.54
C LEU A 148 16.89 20.49 -6.52
N TYR A 149 17.36 19.32 -6.08
CA TYR A 149 17.37 18.11 -6.90
C TYR A 149 15.96 17.64 -7.24
N ALA A 150 15.01 17.77 -6.31
CA ALA A 150 13.60 17.48 -6.58
C ALA A 150 13.03 18.38 -7.69
N VAL A 151 13.24 19.70 -7.64
CA VAL A 151 12.74 20.60 -8.69
C VAL A 151 13.39 20.32 -10.04
N ARG A 152 14.71 20.11 -10.09
CA ARG A 152 15.41 19.77 -11.33
C ARG A 152 14.95 18.45 -11.93
N ALA A 153 14.75 17.43 -11.09
CA ALA A 153 14.17 16.16 -11.52
C ALA A 153 12.78 16.36 -12.11
N GLY A 154 11.93 17.17 -11.44
CA GLY A 154 10.60 17.51 -11.92
C GLY A 154 10.61 18.21 -13.29
N LEU A 155 11.50 19.18 -13.50
CA LEU A 155 11.66 19.86 -14.80
C LEU A 155 12.10 18.87 -15.89
N ARG A 156 13.07 18.00 -15.59
CA ARG A 156 13.52 16.93 -16.52
C ARG A 156 12.39 15.96 -16.87
N MET A 157 11.57 15.56 -15.90
CA MET A 157 10.41 14.72 -16.14
C MET A 157 9.42 15.42 -17.07
N GLN A 158 9.10 16.70 -16.84
CA GLN A 158 8.19 17.44 -17.71
C GLN A 158 8.72 17.56 -19.15
N ARG A 159 10.03 17.72 -19.33
CA ARG A 159 10.66 17.68 -20.66
C ARG A 159 10.58 16.30 -21.30
N ALA A 160 10.83 15.23 -20.54
CA ALA A 160 10.71 13.86 -21.01
C ALA A 160 9.27 13.49 -21.41
N MET A 161 8.27 14.10 -20.74
CA MET A 161 6.86 13.89 -21.07
C MET A 161 6.47 14.33 -22.49
N ARG A 162 7.27 15.17 -23.17
CA ARG A 162 7.05 15.53 -24.58
C ARG A 162 6.95 14.31 -25.50
N ARG A 163 7.68 13.22 -25.19
CA ARG A 163 7.65 11.96 -25.95
C ARG A 163 6.31 11.22 -25.83
N PHE A 164 5.56 11.46 -24.76
CA PHE A 164 4.29 10.78 -24.46
C PHE A 164 3.05 11.65 -24.77
N GLN A 165 3.23 12.82 -25.40
CA GLN A 165 2.11 13.68 -25.82
C GLN A 165 1.35 13.13 -27.03
N THR A 166 1.94 12.21 -27.79
CA THR A 166 1.31 11.55 -28.93
C THR A 166 1.63 10.06 -28.91
N ILE A 167 0.69 9.26 -28.40
CA ILE A 167 0.79 7.80 -28.33
C ILE A 167 -0.25 7.21 -29.26
N LYS A 168 0.22 6.60 -30.35
CA LYS A 168 -0.65 5.94 -31.33
C LYS A 168 -0.81 4.48 -30.96
N THR A 169 -2.04 4.05 -30.78
CA THR A 169 -2.38 2.67 -30.47
C THR A 169 -3.50 2.18 -31.38
N PRO A 170 -3.75 0.86 -31.45
CA PRO A 170 -4.90 0.33 -32.17
C PRO A 170 -6.24 0.88 -31.66
N GLY A 171 -6.30 1.31 -30.39
CA GLY A 171 -7.47 1.90 -29.75
C GLY A 171 -7.64 3.41 -29.97
N GLY A 172 -6.73 4.06 -30.70
CA GLY A 172 -6.77 5.50 -30.97
C GLY A 172 -5.47 6.23 -30.67
N GLU A 173 -5.53 7.56 -30.74
CA GLU A 173 -4.41 8.44 -30.37
C GLU A 173 -4.67 9.03 -28.98
N PHE A 174 -3.70 8.86 -28.08
CA PHE A 174 -3.76 9.29 -26.70
C PHE A 174 -2.61 10.23 -26.38
N ALA A 175 -2.81 11.09 -25.39
CA ALA A 175 -1.79 11.98 -24.87
C ALA A 175 -1.67 11.79 -23.37
N LEU A 176 -0.44 11.63 -22.88
CA LEU A 176 -0.14 11.64 -21.46
C LEU A 176 0.46 12.98 -21.06
N GLN A 177 -0.01 13.52 -19.94
CA GLN A 177 0.53 14.72 -19.32
C GLN A 177 0.79 14.45 -17.85
N MET A 178 1.82 15.08 -17.29
CA MET A 178 2.17 14.91 -15.90
C MET A 178 1.89 16.18 -15.11
N ARG A 179 1.32 16.04 -13.92
CA ARG A 179 1.35 17.06 -12.87
C ARG A 179 2.39 16.66 -11.83
N ILE A 180 3.13 17.63 -11.32
CA ILE A 180 4.16 17.41 -10.30
C ILE A 180 3.95 18.39 -9.16
N GLY A 181 3.81 17.87 -7.95
CA GLY A 181 3.79 18.62 -6.70
C GLY A 181 5.01 18.31 -5.85
N ILE A 182 5.64 19.33 -5.29
CA ILE A 182 6.82 19.19 -4.42
C ILE A 182 6.61 19.94 -3.11
N HIS A 183 6.93 19.26 -2.00
CA HIS A 183 6.88 19.85 -0.67
C HIS A 183 8.06 19.35 0.16
N SER A 184 8.65 20.27 0.93
CA SER A 184 9.69 19.97 1.92
C SER A 184 9.09 20.05 3.31
N GLY A 185 9.37 19.06 4.14
CA GLY A 185 8.85 19.01 5.50
C GLY A 185 9.38 17.83 6.29
N ARG A 186 8.93 17.72 7.54
CA ARG A 186 9.27 16.65 8.46
C ARG A 186 8.16 15.60 8.48
N TYR A 187 8.51 14.32 8.46
CA TYR A 187 7.59 13.20 8.54
C TYR A 187 8.25 12.03 9.26
N LEU A 188 7.44 11.15 9.83
CA LEU A 188 7.89 9.97 10.56
C LEU A 188 7.84 8.78 9.61
N THR A 189 8.97 8.15 9.31
CA THR A 189 8.98 6.85 8.64
C THR A 189 8.85 5.75 9.68
N ALA A 190 8.17 4.66 9.35
CA ALA A 190 8.11 3.46 10.18
C ALA A 190 8.09 2.19 9.33
N ASP A 191 8.77 1.15 9.81
CA ASP A 191 8.67 -0.22 9.32
C ASP A 191 7.78 -0.99 10.29
N VAL A 192 6.64 -1.46 9.81
CA VAL A 192 5.56 -2.02 10.62
C VAL A 192 5.12 -3.38 10.12
N GLY A 193 4.71 -4.29 11.01
CA GLY A 193 4.16 -5.58 10.65
C GLY A 193 4.78 -6.74 11.41
N THR A 194 4.70 -7.93 10.83
CA THR A 194 5.15 -9.19 11.42
C THR A 194 6.41 -9.71 10.71
N PRO A 195 7.10 -10.73 11.24
CA PRO A 195 8.28 -11.31 10.58
C PRO A 195 8.04 -11.81 9.14
N LEU A 196 6.79 -12.16 8.80
CA LEU A 196 6.43 -12.64 7.46
C LEU A 196 5.86 -11.54 6.56
N ARG A 197 5.36 -10.44 7.14
CA ARG A 197 4.79 -9.31 6.39
C ARG A 197 5.11 -7.99 7.07
N MET A 198 6.06 -7.26 6.50
CA MET A 198 6.47 -5.91 6.86
C MET A 198 5.96 -4.90 5.83
N GLU A 199 5.70 -3.67 6.25
CA GLU A 199 5.29 -2.55 5.41
C GLU A 199 6.07 -1.30 5.81
N HIS A 200 6.45 -0.49 4.82
CA HIS A 200 7.16 0.77 5.06
C HIS A 200 6.23 1.95 4.86
N VAL A 201 6.08 2.77 5.90
CA VAL A 201 5.00 3.76 5.98
C VAL A 201 5.56 5.14 6.37
N LEU A 202 5.03 6.21 5.76
CA LEU A 202 5.38 7.62 6.00
C LEU A 202 4.26 8.40 6.70
N LEU A 203 4.31 8.54 8.01
CA LEU A 203 3.31 9.23 8.82
C LEU A 203 3.52 10.75 8.88
N GLY A 204 2.41 11.50 8.89
CA GLY A 204 2.37 12.96 9.01
C GLY A 204 1.89 13.69 7.76
N THR A 205 1.56 14.97 7.92
CA THR A 205 0.94 15.81 6.88
C THR A 205 1.87 16.18 5.73
N THR A 206 3.18 15.91 5.80
CA THR A 206 4.10 16.22 4.70
C THR A 206 3.66 15.51 3.40
N VAL A 207 3.25 14.24 3.45
CA VAL A 207 2.75 13.53 2.25
C VAL A 207 1.46 14.17 1.73
N GLN A 208 0.54 14.53 2.64
CA GLN A 208 -0.71 15.21 2.31
C GLN A 208 -0.44 16.56 1.62
N ARG A 209 0.48 17.36 2.16
CA ARG A 209 0.90 18.65 1.59
C ARG A 209 1.56 18.49 0.22
N THR A 210 2.36 17.44 0.00
CA THR A 210 2.91 17.11 -1.33
C THR A 210 1.80 16.80 -2.32
N LYS A 211 0.80 16.00 -1.93
CA LYS A 211 -0.37 15.70 -2.77
C LYS A 211 -1.21 16.95 -3.03
N GLN A 212 -1.39 17.83 -2.05
CA GLN A 212 -2.05 19.12 -2.25
C GLN A 212 -1.28 20.00 -3.24
N ALA A 213 0.05 20.03 -3.16
CA ALA A 213 0.88 20.74 -4.12
C ALA A 213 0.71 20.17 -5.54
N GLU A 214 0.58 18.85 -5.71
CA GLU A 214 0.27 18.27 -7.02
C GLU A 214 -1.14 18.65 -7.48
N GLY A 215 -2.13 18.55 -6.59
CA GLY A 215 -3.53 18.81 -6.89
C GLY A 215 -3.79 20.25 -7.38
N HIS A 216 -3.05 21.23 -6.86
CA HIS A 216 -3.06 22.63 -7.33
C HIS A 216 -2.18 22.86 -8.56
N GLY A 217 -1.38 21.87 -8.95
CA GLY A 217 -0.45 21.95 -10.08
C GLY A 217 -1.14 21.99 -11.43
N VAL A 218 -0.44 22.56 -12.41
CA VAL A 218 -0.87 22.64 -13.80
C VAL A 218 -0.19 21.52 -14.60
N PRO A 219 -0.92 20.77 -15.46
CA PRO A 219 -0.31 19.76 -16.33
C PRO A 219 0.85 20.34 -17.15
N GLY A 220 1.96 19.61 -17.23
CA GLY A 220 3.17 20.07 -17.91
C GLY A 220 4.06 21.01 -17.10
N ARG A 221 3.70 21.33 -15.85
CA ARG A 221 4.46 22.24 -14.97
C ARG A 221 4.84 21.58 -13.65
N VAL A 222 5.85 22.14 -12.99
CA VAL A 222 6.24 21.77 -11.62
C VAL A 222 5.62 22.79 -10.67
N ASN A 223 4.87 22.31 -9.68
CA ASN A 223 4.28 23.13 -8.63
C ASN A 223 4.95 22.81 -7.30
N VAL A 224 5.22 23.84 -6.51
CA VAL A 224 5.82 23.72 -5.18
C VAL A 224 4.89 24.34 -4.14
N SER A 225 4.87 23.77 -2.94
CA SER A 225 4.29 24.40 -1.74
C SER A 225 5.07 25.66 -1.32
N GLY A 226 4.47 26.50 -0.47
CA GLY A 226 5.15 27.68 0.10
C GLY A 226 6.43 27.36 0.85
N MET A 227 6.51 26.22 1.54
CA MET A 227 7.72 25.78 2.24
C MET A 227 8.86 25.46 1.27
N ALA A 228 8.58 24.71 0.20
CA ALA A 228 9.58 24.41 -0.83
C ALA A 228 9.97 25.68 -1.61
N TYR A 229 9.02 26.58 -1.89
CA TYR A 229 9.30 27.90 -2.46
C TYR A 229 10.26 28.71 -1.60
N ALA A 230 10.04 28.79 -0.28
CA ALA A 230 10.90 29.56 0.63
C ALA A 230 12.36 29.09 0.59
N ARG A 231 12.59 27.78 0.41
CA ARG A 231 13.94 27.19 0.25
C ARG A 231 14.59 27.48 -1.11
N LEU A 232 13.79 27.72 -2.15
CA LEU A 232 14.24 27.70 -3.54
C LEU A 232 14.06 29.03 -4.30
N ARG A 233 13.44 30.04 -3.69
CA ARG A 233 13.10 31.33 -4.33
C ARG A 233 14.28 32.08 -4.94
N ASP A 234 15.49 31.84 -4.42
CA ASP A 234 16.73 32.47 -4.90
C ASP A 234 17.43 31.61 -5.98
N GLN A 235 16.94 30.39 -6.24
CA GLN A 235 17.51 29.44 -7.19
C GLN A 235 16.71 29.33 -8.49
N PHE A 236 15.41 29.65 -8.49
CA PHE A 236 14.52 29.56 -9.66
C PHE A 236 13.56 30.76 -9.73
N GLY A 237 13.07 31.06 -10.93
CA GLY A 237 11.89 31.89 -11.11
C GLY A 237 10.61 31.18 -10.70
N PHE A 238 9.65 31.90 -10.13
CA PHE A 238 8.35 31.37 -9.73
C PHE A 238 7.19 32.27 -10.15
N ALA A 239 6.06 31.66 -10.51
CA ALA A 239 4.79 32.33 -10.72
C ALA A 239 3.77 31.88 -9.64
N PRO A 240 3.00 32.80 -9.03
CA PRO A 240 2.01 32.44 -8.02
C PRO A 240 0.90 31.57 -8.60
N ASN A 241 0.42 30.59 -7.82
CA ASN A 241 -0.61 29.64 -8.22
C ASN A 241 -1.55 29.27 -7.06
N GLY A 242 -2.18 30.30 -6.49
CA GLY A 242 -3.02 30.18 -5.29
C GLY A 242 -2.38 30.87 -4.08
N SER A 243 -2.88 30.58 -2.88
CA SER A 243 -2.46 31.25 -1.65
C SER A 243 -1.12 30.76 -1.08
N ASP A 244 -0.78 29.49 -1.28
CA ASP A 244 0.43 28.86 -0.72
C ASP A 244 1.15 27.92 -1.73
N HIS A 245 0.98 28.20 -3.03
CA HIS A 245 1.55 27.36 -4.09
C HIS A 245 2.14 28.21 -5.22
N TRP A 246 3.22 27.70 -5.80
CA TRP A 246 4.02 28.41 -6.79
C TRP A 246 4.42 27.49 -7.94
N LEU A 247 4.26 27.95 -9.17
CA LEU A 247 4.74 27.25 -10.36
C LEU A 247 6.19 27.64 -10.63
N VAL A 248 7.05 26.63 -10.76
CA VAL A 248 8.44 26.82 -11.20
C VAL A 248 8.43 27.32 -12.64
N VAL A 249 9.19 28.38 -12.91
CA VAL A 249 9.48 28.86 -14.26
C VAL A 249 10.62 28.00 -14.81
N ASP A 250 10.39 27.36 -15.95
CA ASP A 250 11.39 26.52 -16.60
C ASP A 250 12.31 27.38 -17.50
N ASP A 251 13.27 28.07 -16.88
CA ASP A 251 14.29 28.90 -17.54
C ASP A 251 15.70 28.30 -17.53
N VAL A 252 15.84 27.08 -16.98
CA VAL A 252 17.14 26.39 -16.87
C VAL A 252 17.56 25.78 -18.22
N PRO A 253 18.76 26.06 -18.74
CA PRO A 253 19.26 25.44 -19.96
C PRO A 253 19.32 23.89 -19.90
N ASP A 254 19.20 23.21 -21.05
CA ASP A 254 19.22 21.72 -21.13
C ASP A 254 20.53 21.11 -20.62
N ASP A 255 21.68 21.76 -20.88
CA ASP A 255 23.00 21.32 -20.45
C ASP A 255 23.17 21.38 -18.92
N GLN A 256 22.59 22.38 -18.26
CA GLN A 256 22.70 22.57 -16.81
C GLN A 256 21.82 21.61 -15.97
N LEU A 257 20.83 20.95 -16.57
CA LEU A 257 19.97 19.98 -15.87
C LEU A 257 20.57 18.57 -15.81
N GLY A 258 21.48 18.24 -16.75
CA GLY A 258 22.13 16.93 -16.85
C GLY A 258 23.42 16.80 -16.03
N ASP A 259 24.11 17.90 -15.74
CA ASP A 259 25.41 17.93 -15.02
C ASP A 259 25.36 17.44 -13.56
N TRP A 260 24.17 17.13 -13.06
CA TRP A 260 23.90 16.71 -11.68
C TRP A 260 23.51 15.24 -11.58
N ASP A 261 23.72 14.46 -12.65
CA ASP A 261 23.56 13.01 -12.59
C ASP A 261 24.53 12.44 -11.53
N LEU A 262 23.96 11.98 -10.43
CA LEU A 262 24.71 11.32 -9.39
C LEU A 262 25.14 9.95 -9.90
N ALA A 263 26.43 9.63 -9.76
CA ALA A 263 26.96 8.31 -10.09
C ALA A 263 26.83 7.40 -8.86
N TRP A 264 25.81 6.54 -8.86
CA TRP A 264 25.58 5.60 -7.76
C TRP A 264 26.32 4.28 -8.02
N GLY A 265 27.18 3.88 -7.09
CA GLY A 265 27.85 2.59 -7.11
C GLY A 265 26.92 1.46 -6.67
N ASN A 266 26.06 0.94 -7.54
CA ASN A 266 25.26 -0.26 -7.26
C ASN A 266 26.13 -1.53 -7.36
N ARG A 267 27.16 -1.66 -6.51
CA ARG A 267 27.85 -2.93 -6.32
C ARG A 267 27.11 -3.71 -5.25
N LEU A 268 26.12 -4.47 -5.67
CA LEU A 268 25.57 -5.53 -4.83
C LEU A 268 26.70 -6.53 -4.55
N PRO A 269 26.99 -6.85 -3.27
CA PRO A 269 28.01 -7.83 -2.95
C PRO A 269 27.61 -9.18 -3.55
N SER A 270 28.42 -9.67 -4.50
CA SER A 270 28.25 -11.01 -5.03
C SER A 270 29.02 -11.99 -4.15
N MET A 271 28.31 -12.82 -3.38
CA MET A 271 28.94 -13.99 -2.77
C MET A 271 29.47 -14.91 -3.88
N LEU A 272 30.78 -15.13 -3.88
CA LEU A 272 31.44 -16.08 -4.77
C LEU A 272 31.46 -17.44 -4.08
N LEU A 273 30.94 -18.48 -4.74
CA LEU A 273 31.11 -19.86 -4.30
C LEU A 273 32.55 -20.30 -4.58
N LEU A 274 33.41 -20.21 -3.57
CA LEU A 274 34.81 -20.66 -3.65
C LEU A 274 34.94 -22.18 -3.43
N ASP A 275 34.01 -22.77 -2.68
CA ASP A 275 33.94 -24.21 -2.36
C ASP A 275 32.51 -24.73 -2.60
N ARG A 276 32.42 -25.90 -3.23
CA ARG A 276 31.17 -26.57 -3.62
C ARG A 276 30.85 -27.78 -2.73
N SER A 277 31.56 -27.95 -1.63
CA SER A 277 31.19 -28.94 -0.62
C SER A 277 29.80 -28.64 -0.05
N VAL A 278 29.05 -29.68 0.33
CA VAL A 278 27.71 -29.55 0.93
C VAL A 278 27.70 -28.57 2.11
N PRO A 279 28.64 -28.63 3.09
CA PRO A 279 28.67 -27.65 4.20
C PRO A 279 28.88 -26.21 3.76
N SER A 280 29.68 -25.97 2.72
CA SER A 280 29.92 -24.62 2.20
C SER A 280 28.71 -24.09 1.44
N LEU A 281 28.01 -24.94 0.68
CA LEU A 281 26.76 -24.58 0.01
C LEU A 281 25.64 -24.27 1.01
N VAL A 282 25.50 -25.06 2.07
CA VAL A 282 24.52 -24.78 3.15
C VAL A 282 24.78 -23.42 3.80
N ARG A 283 26.03 -23.10 4.11
CA ARG A 283 26.40 -21.77 4.65
C ARG A 283 26.14 -20.64 3.66
N ALA A 284 26.36 -20.87 2.36
CA ALA A 284 26.06 -19.90 1.33
C ALA A 284 24.54 -19.67 1.19
N ILE A 285 23.73 -20.72 1.29
CA ILE A 285 22.26 -20.65 1.31
C ILE A 285 21.79 -19.87 2.55
N GLU A 286 22.34 -20.17 3.73
CA GLU A 286 22.02 -19.45 4.97
C GLU A 286 22.37 -17.96 4.86
N GLY A 287 23.53 -17.62 4.30
CA GLY A 287 23.92 -16.24 4.03
C GLY A 287 23.03 -15.55 3.00
N ALA A 288 22.53 -16.27 1.99
CA ALA A 288 21.57 -15.73 1.04
C ALA A 288 20.20 -15.48 1.70
N LEU A 289 19.73 -16.40 2.54
CA LEU A 289 18.48 -16.25 3.30
C LEU A 289 18.51 -15.01 4.20
N ALA A 290 19.62 -14.76 4.90
CA ALA A 290 19.78 -13.59 5.75
C ALA A 290 19.60 -12.24 5.01
N ILE A 291 19.75 -12.22 3.68
CA ILE A 291 19.51 -11.03 2.85
C ILE A 291 18.11 -11.08 2.20
N VAL A 292 17.68 -12.26 1.75
CA VAL A 292 16.41 -12.44 1.03
C VAL A 292 15.20 -12.28 1.96
N GLU A 293 15.23 -12.85 3.16
CA GLU A 293 14.08 -12.85 4.08
C GLU A 293 13.63 -11.44 4.48
N PRO A 294 14.54 -10.52 4.89
CA PRO A 294 14.15 -9.14 5.17
C PRO A 294 13.44 -8.47 3.99
N LEU A 295 13.95 -8.62 2.77
CA LEU A 295 13.35 -8.03 1.58
C LEU A 295 12.02 -8.69 1.19
N ALA A 296 11.94 -10.01 1.34
CA ALA A 296 10.75 -10.80 1.03
C ALA A 296 9.58 -10.45 1.96
N SER A 297 9.85 -10.08 3.21
CA SER A 297 8.81 -9.67 4.16
C SER A 297 8.03 -8.43 3.70
N TYR A 298 8.60 -7.58 2.84
CA TYR A 298 7.90 -6.42 2.25
C TYR A 298 7.00 -6.77 1.06
N GLN A 299 6.91 -8.05 0.69
CA GLN A 299 6.05 -8.52 -0.38
C GLN A 299 4.86 -9.28 0.19
N PRO A 300 3.61 -8.96 -0.21
CA PRO A 300 2.46 -9.79 0.13
C PRO A 300 2.67 -11.23 -0.33
N LEU A 301 2.25 -12.22 0.47
CA LEU A 301 2.57 -13.63 0.22
C LEU A 301 2.20 -14.10 -1.20
N GLY A 302 1.04 -13.70 -1.72
CA GLY A 302 0.63 -14.00 -3.09
C GLY A 302 1.60 -13.45 -4.14
N VAL A 303 2.05 -12.21 -3.98
CA VAL A 303 3.03 -11.57 -4.88
C VAL A 303 4.42 -12.20 -4.72
N LEU A 304 4.83 -12.52 -3.50
CA LEU A 304 6.09 -13.21 -3.24
C LEU A 304 6.13 -14.57 -3.95
N ARG A 305 5.03 -15.34 -3.92
CA ARG A 305 4.92 -16.60 -4.67
C ARG A 305 5.09 -16.40 -6.18
N LEU A 306 4.50 -15.34 -6.76
CA LEU A 306 4.72 -15.02 -8.17
C LEU A 306 6.18 -14.71 -8.47
N LEU A 307 6.87 -13.97 -7.59
CA LEU A 307 8.30 -13.65 -7.73
C LEU A 307 9.17 -14.89 -7.63
N VAL A 308 8.87 -15.80 -6.70
CA VAL A 308 9.57 -17.07 -6.52
C VAL A 308 9.39 -17.94 -7.77
N GLU A 309 8.17 -18.16 -8.23
CA GLU A 309 7.90 -19.01 -9.40
C GLU A 309 8.47 -18.42 -10.70
N ASN A 310 8.61 -17.10 -10.79
CA ASN A 310 9.12 -16.42 -11.99
C ASN A 310 10.54 -15.86 -11.85
N ALA A 311 11.27 -16.18 -10.77
CA ALA A 311 12.59 -15.63 -10.49
C ALA A 311 13.56 -15.85 -11.67
N ALA A 312 13.54 -17.03 -12.29
CA ALA A 312 14.40 -17.36 -13.44
C ALA A 312 14.14 -16.47 -14.66
N LYS A 313 12.88 -16.07 -14.88
CA LYS A 313 12.48 -15.16 -15.98
C LYS A 313 12.67 -13.69 -15.61
N ARG A 314 12.77 -13.38 -14.31
CA ARG A 314 12.82 -12.01 -13.75
C ARG A 314 11.69 -11.11 -14.22
N GLN A 315 10.54 -11.71 -14.50
CA GLN A 315 9.36 -11.02 -14.97
C GLN A 315 8.14 -11.82 -14.58
N ILE A 316 7.15 -11.17 -13.98
CA ILE A 316 5.82 -11.74 -13.76
C ILE A 316 5.01 -11.55 -15.05
N PRO A 317 4.45 -12.62 -15.64
CA PRO A 317 3.59 -12.47 -16.82
C PRO A 317 2.32 -11.67 -16.44
N PRO A 318 1.81 -10.81 -17.33
CA PRO A 318 0.57 -10.11 -17.08
C PRO A 318 -0.62 -11.07 -17.04
N ASP A 319 -1.59 -10.74 -16.20
CA ASP A 319 -2.86 -11.45 -16.05
C ASP A 319 -4.05 -10.49 -16.28
N PHE A 320 -5.10 -11.04 -16.89
CA PHE A 320 -6.32 -10.33 -17.29
C PHE A 320 -7.49 -11.01 -16.60
N ALA A 321 -7.68 -10.65 -15.34
CA ALA A 321 -8.62 -11.29 -14.46
C ALA A 321 -9.80 -10.37 -14.14
N GLU A 322 -10.87 -10.95 -13.61
CA GLU A 322 -11.92 -10.20 -12.94
C GLU A 322 -11.68 -10.30 -11.44
N LEU A 323 -11.55 -9.16 -10.75
CA LEU A 323 -11.27 -9.13 -9.32
C LEU A 323 -12.41 -8.48 -8.56
N THR A 324 -12.56 -8.89 -7.31
CA THR A 324 -13.19 -8.07 -6.28
C THR A 324 -12.10 -7.28 -5.58
N VAL A 325 -12.18 -5.96 -5.68
CA VAL A 325 -11.20 -5.03 -5.14
C VAL A 325 -11.86 -4.21 -4.05
N MET A 326 -11.16 -4.01 -2.94
CA MET A 326 -11.56 -3.10 -1.89
C MET A 326 -10.44 -2.11 -1.55
N PHE A 327 -10.85 -0.90 -1.20
CA PHE A 327 -9.98 0.10 -0.60
C PHE A 327 -10.45 0.36 0.82
N VAL A 328 -9.51 0.43 1.76
CA VAL A 328 -9.76 0.72 3.19
C VAL A 328 -8.97 1.97 3.58
N SER A 329 -9.63 3.08 3.90
CA SER A 329 -8.96 4.29 4.39
C SER A 329 -8.93 4.28 5.90
N LEU A 330 -7.75 4.34 6.50
CA LEU A 330 -7.53 4.45 7.94
C LEU A 330 -7.47 5.92 8.35
N ILE A 331 -8.49 6.39 9.05
CA ILE A 331 -8.63 7.76 9.52
C ILE A 331 -8.04 7.89 10.93
N GLY A 332 -7.32 8.98 11.16
CA GLY A 332 -6.81 9.37 12.49
C GLY A 332 -5.34 9.02 12.72
N LEU A 333 -4.75 8.07 11.98
CA LEU A 333 -3.34 7.69 12.11
C LEU A 333 -2.37 8.69 11.47
N PRO A 334 -2.56 9.15 10.22
CA PRO A 334 -1.61 10.08 9.60
C PRO A 334 -1.51 11.40 10.36
N ASP A 335 -2.66 11.99 10.68
CA ASP A 335 -2.76 13.23 11.47
C ASP A 335 -2.22 13.06 12.89
N ALA A 336 -2.12 11.81 13.39
CA ALA A 336 -1.58 11.49 14.70
C ALA A 336 -0.10 11.93 14.82
N ALA A 337 0.66 11.82 13.74
CA ALA A 337 2.10 12.05 13.75
C ALA A 337 2.49 13.53 13.91
N ASP A 338 1.75 14.47 13.30
CA ASP A 338 2.13 15.89 13.30
C ASP A 338 2.05 16.58 14.67
N HIS A 339 1.36 15.97 15.63
CA HIS A 339 1.19 16.55 16.97
C HIS A 339 1.87 15.71 18.06
N LEU A 340 2.74 14.77 17.67
CA LEU A 340 3.50 13.96 18.62
C LEU A 340 4.45 14.84 19.44
N LYS A 341 4.50 14.56 20.73
CA LYS A 341 5.56 14.99 21.63
C LYS A 341 6.67 13.94 21.67
N ASP A 342 7.85 14.37 22.08
CA ASP A 342 9.01 13.49 22.18
C ASP A 342 8.68 12.27 23.07
N GLY A 343 8.89 11.07 22.53
CA GLY A 343 8.62 9.80 23.21
C GLY A 343 7.23 9.21 22.94
N GLU A 344 6.36 9.90 22.20
CA GLU A 344 5.04 9.38 21.79
C GLU A 344 5.08 8.61 20.46
N GLU A 345 6.18 8.67 19.71
CA GLU A 345 6.35 7.98 18.43
C GLU A 345 6.06 6.47 18.49
N PRO A 346 6.56 5.71 19.49
CA PRO A 346 6.25 4.28 19.62
C PRO A 346 4.75 3.99 19.72
N LEU A 347 3.97 4.90 20.31
CA LEU A 347 2.53 4.68 20.52
C LEU A 347 1.77 4.71 19.20
N VAL A 348 2.08 5.68 18.33
CA VAL A 348 1.42 5.79 17.01
C VAL A 348 1.97 4.76 16.04
N ALA A 349 3.29 4.55 16.01
CA ALA A 349 3.90 3.55 15.15
C ALA A 349 3.45 2.13 15.54
N GLY A 350 3.35 1.83 16.84
CA GLY A 350 2.82 0.56 17.36
C GLY A 350 1.33 0.37 17.09
N LEU A 351 0.52 1.43 17.22
CA LEU A 351 -0.89 1.38 16.83
C LEU A 351 -1.06 1.06 15.34
N PHE A 352 -0.25 1.69 14.48
CA PHE A 352 -0.25 1.40 13.05
C PHE A 352 0.17 -0.05 12.78
N ALA A 353 1.24 -0.53 13.43
CA ALA A 353 1.69 -1.91 13.29
C ALA A 353 0.61 -2.91 13.68
N ARG A 354 -0.10 -2.67 14.78
CA ARG A 354 -1.24 -3.48 15.21
C ARG A 354 -2.37 -3.49 14.20
N VAL A 355 -2.82 -2.32 13.73
CA VAL A 355 -3.88 -2.21 12.73
C VAL A 355 -3.49 -2.94 11.44
N PHE A 356 -2.26 -2.72 10.95
CA PHE A 356 -1.75 -3.33 9.74
C PHE A 356 -1.71 -4.86 9.83
N ALA A 357 -1.18 -5.41 10.93
CA ALA A 357 -1.07 -6.85 11.13
C ALA A 357 -2.45 -7.52 11.24
N LEU A 358 -3.41 -6.91 11.95
CA LEU A 358 -4.78 -7.41 12.05
C LEU A 358 -5.47 -7.47 10.68
N ILE A 359 -5.37 -6.39 9.90
CA ILE A 359 -5.91 -6.36 8.53
C ILE A 359 -5.23 -7.43 7.67
N ASN A 360 -3.91 -7.54 7.72
CA ASN A 360 -3.18 -8.52 6.93
C ASN A 360 -3.57 -9.96 7.28
N ALA A 361 -3.70 -10.28 8.56
CA ALA A 361 -4.06 -11.62 9.04
C ALA A 361 -5.43 -12.05 8.49
N VAL A 362 -6.44 -11.18 8.61
CA VAL A 362 -7.79 -11.45 8.10
C VAL A 362 -7.81 -11.60 6.58
N VAL A 363 -7.11 -10.72 5.87
CA VAL A 363 -7.03 -10.74 4.41
C VAL A 363 -6.37 -12.03 3.91
N GLU A 364 -5.23 -12.41 4.49
CA GLU A 364 -4.50 -13.61 4.10
C GLU A 364 -5.28 -14.90 4.44
N ALA A 365 -5.96 -14.94 5.59
CA ALA A 365 -6.78 -16.09 6.00
C ALA A 365 -7.90 -16.39 4.99
N HIS A 366 -8.41 -15.35 4.31
CA HIS A 366 -9.44 -15.49 3.27
C HIS A 366 -8.88 -15.65 1.85
N GLY A 367 -7.55 -15.71 1.69
CA GLY A 367 -6.90 -15.84 0.38
C GLY A 367 -6.82 -14.53 -0.40
N GLY A 368 -7.08 -13.39 0.24
CA GLY A 368 -6.91 -12.07 -0.34
C GLY A 368 -5.46 -11.61 -0.30
N VAL A 369 -5.18 -10.50 -0.99
CA VAL A 369 -3.86 -9.86 -1.00
C VAL A 369 -3.97 -8.43 -0.50
N LEU A 370 -3.38 -8.15 0.66
CA LEU A 370 -3.16 -6.78 1.14
C LEU A 370 -1.92 -6.23 0.43
N LYS A 371 -2.13 -5.48 -0.64
CA LYS A 371 -1.06 -5.07 -1.54
C LYS A 371 -0.07 -4.12 -0.88
N LYS A 372 -0.58 -2.98 -0.41
CA LYS A 372 0.22 -1.92 0.20
C LYS A 372 -0.68 -0.94 0.94
N VAL A 373 -0.12 -0.25 1.93
CA VAL A 373 -0.76 0.89 2.58
C VAL A 373 -0.18 2.17 1.99
N THR A 374 -0.99 2.82 1.15
CA THR A 374 -0.66 4.08 0.51
C THR A 374 -1.10 5.24 1.40
N TYR A 375 -0.51 6.41 1.25
CA TYR A 375 -0.93 7.61 1.97
C TYR A 375 -1.91 8.41 1.15
N HIS A 376 -3.04 8.83 1.72
CA HIS A 376 -4.00 9.68 1.04
C HIS A 376 -4.29 10.96 1.83
N LEU A 377 -5.05 11.88 1.22
CA LEU A 377 -5.29 13.22 1.76
C LEU A 377 -5.99 13.22 3.14
N ASN A 378 -6.75 12.17 3.46
CA ASN A 378 -7.58 12.08 4.67
C ASN A 378 -7.23 10.88 5.56
N GLY A 379 -6.26 10.05 5.17
CA GLY A 379 -6.04 8.75 5.80
C GLY A 379 -4.92 7.94 5.12
N SER A 380 -4.69 6.72 5.62
CA SER A 380 -3.84 5.72 4.97
C SER A 380 -4.73 4.71 4.24
N ASP A 381 -4.62 4.65 2.92
CA ASP A 381 -5.46 3.82 2.08
C ASP A 381 -4.77 2.48 1.79
N ALA A 382 -5.38 1.39 2.23
CA ALA A 382 -4.96 0.03 1.92
C ALA A 382 -5.71 -0.49 0.68
N LEU A 383 -4.97 -0.98 -0.31
CA LEU A 383 -5.52 -1.72 -1.45
C LEU A 383 -5.52 -3.21 -1.14
N ILE A 384 -6.70 -3.83 -1.18
CA ILE A 384 -6.90 -5.26 -1.01
C ILE A 384 -7.63 -5.79 -2.25
N PHE A 385 -7.23 -6.95 -2.74
CA PHE A 385 -7.92 -7.61 -3.85
C PHE A 385 -7.98 -9.13 -3.70
N PHE A 386 -9.00 -9.71 -4.33
CA PHE A 386 -9.28 -11.14 -4.42
C PHE A 386 -9.38 -11.55 -5.89
N GLY A 387 -8.92 -12.76 -6.22
CA GLY A 387 -8.93 -13.30 -7.57
C GLY A 387 -7.56 -13.45 -8.24
N VAL A 388 -6.52 -12.81 -7.70
CA VAL A 388 -5.13 -12.90 -8.19
C VAL A 388 -4.18 -12.90 -6.99
N PRO A 389 -3.09 -13.70 -7.00
CA PRO A 389 -2.70 -14.66 -8.03
C PRO A 389 -3.52 -15.95 -8.04
N THR A 390 -4.36 -16.15 -7.03
CA THR A 390 -5.23 -17.32 -6.90
C THR A 390 -6.67 -16.83 -6.97
N SER A 391 -7.46 -17.44 -7.85
CA SER A 391 -8.88 -17.15 -8.00
C SER A 391 -9.75 -18.20 -7.34
N HIS A 392 -10.86 -17.76 -6.79
CA HIS A 392 -11.91 -18.61 -6.23
C HIS A 392 -13.26 -18.19 -6.78
N THR A 393 -14.21 -19.12 -6.81
CA THR A 393 -15.57 -18.83 -7.28
C THR A 393 -16.36 -17.93 -6.33
N ASP A 394 -15.94 -17.87 -5.06
CA ASP A 394 -16.55 -17.14 -3.94
C ASP A 394 -15.77 -15.87 -3.55
N ASP A 395 -14.85 -15.37 -4.39
CA ASP A 395 -14.06 -14.16 -4.11
C ASP A 395 -14.89 -12.92 -3.70
N PRO A 396 -16.09 -12.64 -4.25
CA PRO A 396 -16.95 -11.57 -3.75
C PRO A 396 -17.44 -11.77 -2.31
N LEU A 397 -17.77 -13.01 -1.93
CA LEU A 397 -18.21 -13.36 -0.57
C LEU A 397 -17.05 -13.24 0.42
N ARG A 398 -15.87 -13.76 0.06
CA ARG A 398 -14.63 -13.61 0.84
C ARG A 398 -14.30 -12.15 1.09
N ALA A 399 -14.40 -11.31 0.05
CA ALA A 399 -14.15 -9.89 0.16
C ALA A 399 -15.17 -9.19 1.08
N ALA A 400 -16.45 -9.54 1.00
CA ALA A 400 -17.49 -8.98 1.87
C ALA A 400 -17.26 -9.34 3.34
N ALA A 401 -16.96 -10.61 3.63
CA ALA A 401 -16.62 -11.09 4.97
C ALA A 401 -15.40 -10.34 5.54
N VAL A 402 -14.33 -10.22 4.75
CA VAL A 402 -13.12 -9.46 5.15
C VAL A 402 -13.43 -7.98 5.40
N ALA A 403 -14.26 -7.34 4.59
CA ALA A 403 -14.64 -5.94 4.78
C ALA A 403 -15.38 -5.73 6.10
N THR A 404 -16.35 -6.61 6.42
CA THR A 404 -17.09 -6.56 7.69
C THR A 404 -16.19 -6.86 8.89
N GLU A 405 -15.27 -7.82 8.76
CA GLU A 405 -14.30 -8.20 9.79
C GLU A 405 -13.33 -7.05 10.10
N ILE A 406 -12.73 -6.43 9.07
CA ILE A 406 -11.86 -5.26 9.21
C ILE A 406 -12.59 -4.14 9.94
N ASN A 407 -13.84 -3.86 9.55
CA ASN A 407 -14.64 -2.81 10.17
C ASN A 407 -14.89 -3.11 11.67
N ARG A 408 -15.25 -4.35 12.01
CA ARG A 408 -15.45 -4.78 13.40
C ARG A 408 -14.17 -4.67 14.23
N LEU A 409 -13.05 -5.16 13.70
CA LEU A 409 -11.74 -5.12 14.36
C LEU A 409 -11.30 -3.68 14.64
N ILE A 410 -11.40 -2.80 13.65
CA ILE A 410 -11.01 -1.38 13.82
C ILE A 410 -11.89 -0.68 14.85
N GLN A 411 -13.19 -0.95 14.86
CA GLN A 411 -14.09 -0.41 15.88
C GLN A 411 -13.79 -0.93 17.29
N GLY A 412 -13.29 -2.17 17.41
CA GLY A 412 -12.86 -2.77 18.68
C GLY A 412 -11.51 -2.25 19.21
N ILE A 413 -10.75 -1.49 18.41
CA ILE A 413 -9.46 -0.95 18.86
C ILE A 413 -9.68 0.21 19.84
N ALA A 414 -9.24 -0.01 21.08
CA ALA A 414 -9.23 1.02 22.11
C ALA A 414 -8.44 2.26 21.64
N PRO A 415 -8.95 3.49 21.87
CA PRO A 415 -8.23 4.68 21.47
C PRO A 415 -6.92 4.85 22.25
N VAL A 416 -5.88 5.30 21.57
CA VAL A 416 -4.57 5.59 22.18
C VAL A 416 -4.59 7.01 22.75
N HIS A 417 -4.18 7.14 24.01
CA HIS A 417 -4.10 8.43 24.68
C HIS A 417 -2.69 9.00 24.53
N LEU A 418 -2.60 10.12 23.82
CA LEU A 418 -1.42 10.98 23.77
C LEU A 418 -1.57 12.08 24.82
N GLN A 419 -0.49 12.79 25.15
CA GLN A 419 -0.45 13.87 26.12
C GLN A 419 -1.45 14.99 25.81
N THR A 420 -1.71 15.26 24.53
CA THR A 420 -2.52 16.40 24.09
C THR A 420 -3.87 16.01 23.50
N ARG A 421 -4.09 14.73 23.20
CA ARG A 421 -5.31 14.24 22.52
C ARG A 421 -5.46 12.74 22.61
N GLN A 422 -6.66 12.28 22.28
CA GLN A 422 -6.94 10.86 22.07
C GLN A 422 -6.98 10.57 20.56
N VAL A 423 -6.30 9.50 20.14
CA VAL A 423 -6.30 9.02 18.76
C VAL A 423 -7.22 7.81 18.67
N ARG A 424 -8.29 7.94 17.88
CA ARG A 424 -9.21 6.84 17.54
C ARG A 424 -9.09 6.54 16.06
N VAL A 425 -8.84 5.28 15.72
CA VAL A 425 -8.83 4.80 14.34
C VAL A 425 -10.25 4.52 13.90
N ARG A 426 -10.59 4.93 12.69
CA ARG A 426 -11.83 4.58 12.00
C ARG A 426 -11.48 4.16 10.58
N CYS A 427 -12.35 3.39 9.93
CA CYS A 427 -12.14 3.04 8.54
C CYS A 427 -13.27 3.51 7.63
N GLN A 428 -12.95 3.78 6.38
CA GLN A 428 -13.92 3.88 5.29
C GLN A 428 -13.60 2.77 4.31
N ILE A 429 -14.61 2.05 3.80
CA ILE A 429 -14.38 0.94 2.87
C ILE A 429 -15.20 1.14 1.60
N GLY A 430 -14.56 0.96 0.45
CA GLY A 430 -15.22 0.94 -0.86
C GLY A 430 -14.86 -0.33 -1.61
N MET A 431 -15.86 -1.05 -2.13
CA MET A 431 -15.67 -2.29 -2.86
C MET A 431 -16.28 -2.19 -4.26
N ALA A 432 -15.56 -2.74 -5.24
CA ALA A 432 -16.05 -2.89 -6.59
C ALA A 432 -15.54 -4.20 -7.20
N ARG A 433 -16.29 -4.73 -8.15
CA ARG A 433 -15.92 -5.92 -8.93
C ARG A 433 -15.80 -5.55 -10.39
N GLY A 434 -14.85 -6.16 -11.10
CA GLY A 434 -14.77 -6.01 -12.55
C GLY A 434 -13.42 -6.40 -13.15
N PRO A 435 -13.29 -6.30 -14.48
CA PRO A 435 -12.08 -6.66 -15.19
C PRO A 435 -10.93 -5.73 -14.79
N VAL A 436 -9.78 -6.34 -14.54
CA VAL A 436 -8.53 -5.63 -14.27
C VAL A 436 -7.39 -6.21 -15.09
N PHE A 437 -6.35 -5.41 -15.18
CA PHE A 437 -5.05 -5.78 -15.68
C PHE A 437 -4.09 -5.88 -14.51
N ALA A 438 -3.58 -7.09 -14.22
CA ALA A 438 -2.62 -7.34 -13.15
C ALA A 438 -1.24 -7.60 -13.77
N ALA A 439 -0.24 -6.79 -13.46
CA ALA A 439 1.08 -6.92 -14.06
C ALA A 439 2.18 -6.30 -13.22
N GLU A 440 3.42 -6.69 -13.51
CA GLU A 440 4.60 -6.00 -13.03
C GLU A 440 4.86 -4.74 -13.89
N ILE A 441 4.92 -3.60 -13.22
CA ILE A 441 5.07 -2.28 -13.83
C ILE A 441 6.34 -1.63 -13.31
N GLY A 442 7.12 -1.01 -14.20
CA GLY A 442 8.27 -0.21 -13.80
C GLY A 442 9.38 -0.20 -14.84
N ALA A 443 10.61 0.06 -14.38
CA ALA A 443 11.78 0.05 -15.25
C ALA A 443 12.31 -1.38 -15.45
N ALA A 444 12.60 -1.77 -16.69
CA ALA A 444 13.10 -3.12 -17.02
C ALA A 444 14.41 -3.51 -16.28
N ARG A 445 15.17 -2.51 -15.81
CA ARG A 445 16.40 -2.69 -15.02
C ARG A 445 16.41 -1.70 -13.85
N GLY A 446 15.42 -1.81 -12.97
CA GLY A 446 15.32 -0.98 -11.78
C GLY A 446 14.01 -1.23 -11.06
N ARG A 447 13.50 -0.20 -10.39
CA ARG A 447 12.31 -0.27 -9.54
C ARG A 447 11.06 -0.73 -10.33
N ARG A 448 10.39 -1.76 -9.80
CA ARG A 448 9.21 -2.43 -10.36
C ARG A 448 8.25 -2.81 -9.24
N GLU A 449 6.95 -2.84 -9.51
CA GLU A 449 5.94 -3.37 -8.60
C GLU A 449 4.89 -4.17 -9.36
N PHE A 450 4.45 -5.29 -8.77
CA PHE A 450 3.23 -5.96 -9.20
C PHE A 450 2.01 -5.13 -8.80
N ASN A 451 1.19 -4.70 -9.76
CA ASN A 451 0.03 -3.85 -9.50
C ASN A 451 -1.21 -4.34 -10.24
N VAL A 452 -2.38 -3.96 -9.74
CA VAL A 452 -3.68 -4.18 -10.39
C VAL A 452 -4.24 -2.85 -10.87
N LEU A 453 -4.62 -2.80 -12.14
CA LEU A 453 -5.10 -1.60 -12.80
C LEU A 453 -6.44 -1.89 -13.44
N GLY A 454 -7.44 -1.06 -13.17
CA GLY A 454 -8.76 -1.25 -13.74
C GLY A 454 -9.69 -0.12 -13.40
N ASP A 455 -10.79 -0.06 -14.14
CA ASP A 455 -11.87 0.84 -13.79
C ASP A 455 -12.50 0.47 -12.43
N SER A 456 -12.65 -0.83 -12.13
CA SER A 456 -13.12 -1.32 -10.81
C SER A 456 -12.22 -0.86 -9.66
N VAL A 457 -10.89 -0.89 -9.83
CA VAL A 457 -9.92 -0.37 -8.85
C VAL A 457 -10.18 1.12 -8.55
N ASN A 458 -10.38 1.92 -9.60
CA ASN A 458 -10.67 3.36 -9.46
C ASN A 458 -12.04 3.62 -8.84
N VAL A 459 -13.04 2.81 -9.17
CA VAL A 459 -14.39 2.90 -8.57
C VAL A 459 -14.32 2.58 -7.07
N ALA A 460 -13.68 1.48 -6.67
CA ALA A 460 -13.50 1.11 -5.26
C ALA A 460 -12.83 2.23 -4.44
N ALA A 461 -11.75 2.83 -4.96
CA ALA A 461 -11.08 3.97 -4.31
C ALA A 461 -12.00 5.20 -4.15
N ARG A 462 -12.88 5.46 -5.12
CA ARG A 462 -13.85 6.57 -5.04
C ARG A 462 -14.95 6.27 -4.05
N LEU A 463 -15.49 5.05 -4.05
CA LEU A 463 -16.52 4.60 -3.09
C LEU A 463 -16.03 4.75 -1.66
N MET A 464 -14.79 4.34 -1.37
CA MET A 464 -14.17 4.51 -0.06
C MET A 464 -14.21 5.97 0.40
N HIS A 465 -13.89 6.93 -0.47
CA HIS A 465 -13.95 8.35 -0.12
C HIS A 465 -15.37 8.92 0.01
N HIS A 466 -16.36 8.27 -0.58
CA HIS A 466 -17.77 8.62 -0.41
C HIS A 466 -18.38 8.00 0.85
N ALA A 467 -17.80 6.92 1.37
CA ALA A 467 -18.28 6.24 2.56
C ALA A 467 -18.15 7.14 3.80
N ALA A 468 -19.13 7.10 4.70
CA ALA A 468 -19.01 7.66 6.03
C ALA A 468 -18.01 6.86 6.88
N ALA A 469 -17.58 7.41 8.01
CA ALA A 469 -16.70 6.68 8.92
C ALA A 469 -17.39 5.39 9.42
N ASN A 470 -16.66 4.28 9.35
CA ASN A 470 -17.09 2.90 9.60
C ASN A 470 -18.20 2.39 8.66
N GLN A 471 -18.34 3.00 7.48
CA GLN A 471 -19.27 2.54 6.44
C GLN A 471 -18.53 1.76 5.35
N ILE A 472 -19.22 0.75 4.79
CA ILE A 472 -18.76 -0.04 3.66
C ILE A 472 -19.71 0.23 2.49
N LEU A 473 -19.19 0.81 1.41
CA LEU A 473 -19.95 1.03 0.18
C LEU A 473 -19.56 0.02 -0.89
N ILE A 474 -20.56 -0.55 -1.57
CA ILE A 474 -20.37 -1.55 -2.62
C ILE A 474 -21.13 -1.16 -3.89
N THR A 475 -20.59 -1.54 -5.04
CA THR A 475 -21.27 -1.43 -6.35
C THR A 475 -22.35 -2.51 -6.50
N GLU A 476 -23.32 -2.26 -7.39
CA GLU A 476 -24.34 -3.24 -7.78
C GLU A 476 -23.79 -4.64 -8.13
N ASP A 477 -22.71 -4.75 -8.91
CA ASP A 477 -22.14 -6.06 -9.28
C ASP A 477 -21.60 -6.86 -8.07
N VAL A 478 -21.20 -6.16 -7.00
CA VAL A 478 -20.79 -6.79 -5.73
C VAL A 478 -22.05 -7.19 -4.96
N TYR A 479 -23.02 -6.29 -4.84
CA TYR A 479 -24.31 -6.57 -4.19
C TYR A 479 -24.97 -7.84 -4.78
N GLN A 480 -25.10 -7.91 -6.11
CA GLN A 480 -25.69 -9.07 -6.78
C GLN A 480 -24.96 -10.38 -6.49
N ALA A 481 -23.65 -10.32 -6.26
CA ALA A 481 -22.84 -11.49 -5.94
C ALA A 481 -22.94 -11.92 -4.47
N ILE A 482 -23.34 -11.03 -3.56
CA ILE A 482 -23.31 -11.30 -2.10
C ILE A 482 -24.68 -11.26 -1.42
N ARG A 483 -25.72 -10.74 -2.07
CA ARG A 483 -27.06 -10.46 -1.49
C ARG A 483 -27.79 -11.66 -0.87
N GLU A 484 -27.37 -12.89 -1.17
CA GLU A 484 -27.93 -14.11 -0.56
C GLU A 484 -27.31 -14.42 0.81
N HIS A 485 -26.18 -13.79 1.16
CA HIS A 485 -25.41 -14.07 2.38
C HIS A 485 -25.20 -12.82 3.26
N PHE A 486 -25.41 -11.62 2.71
CA PHE A 486 -25.14 -10.36 3.40
C PHE A 486 -26.33 -9.41 3.34
N ASP A 487 -26.58 -8.72 4.45
CA ASP A 487 -27.56 -7.65 4.54
C ASP A 487 -26.97 -6.36 3.94
N CYS A 488 -27.74 -5.75 3.03
CA CYS A 488 -27.32 -4.59 2.27
C CYS A 488 -28.48 -3.60 2.11
N GLU A 489 -28.19 -2.32 2.34
CA GLU A 489 -29.15 -1.23 2.15
C GLU A 489 -28.87 -0.51 0.82
N GLU A 490 -29.90 -0.32 -0.02
CA GLU A 490 -29.76 0.48 -1.24
C GLU A 490 -29.63 1.98 -0.90
N LEU A 491 -28.52 2.59 -1.34
CA LEU A 491 -28.29 4.03 -1.18
C LEU A 491 -28.81 4.83 -2.39
N GLY A 492 -29.02 4.17 -3.52
CA GLY A 492 -29.50 4.77 -4.76
C GLY A 492 -28.37 5.22 -5.70
N PRO A 493 -28.73 5.89 -6.82
CA PRO A 493 -27.78 6.32 -7.84
C PRO A 493 -26.93 7.53 -7.37
N ILE A 494 -25.62 7.35 -7.29
CA ILE A 494 -24.66 8.39 -6.87
C ILE A 494 -23.72 8.75 -8.02
N PRO A 495 -23.52 10.05 -8.32
CA PRO A 495 -22.59 10.48 -9.34
C PRO A 495 -21.15 10.24 -8.87
N ILE A 496 -20.45 9.35 -9.58
CA ILE A 496 -19.04 9.06 -9.33
C ILE A 496 -18.19 9.78 -10.39
N LYS A 497 -17.19 10.55 -9.95
CA LYS A 497 -16.26 11.26 -10.85
C LYS A 497 -15.70 10.30 -11.89
N GLY A 498 -15.72 10.67 -13.17
CA GLY A 498 -15.18 9.84 -14.26
C GLY A 498 -16.12 8.74 -14.77
N LYS A 499 -17.36 8.66 -14.24
CA LYS A 499 -18.45 7.87 -14.83
C LYS A 499 -19.39 8.79 -15.60
N ALA A 500 -19.90 8.29 -16.72
CA ALA A 500 -20.89 9.00 -17.53
C ALA A 500 -22.26 8.99 -16.83
N ASP A 501 -22.67 7.81 -16.34
CA ASP A 501 -23.91 7.60 -15.61
C ASP A 501 -23.64 7.44 -14.11
N PRO A 502 -24.55 7.92 -13.23
CA PRO A 502 -24.53 7.62 -11.81
C PRO A 502 -24.51 6.11 -11.56
N LEU A 503 -23.77 5.66 -10.53
CA LEU A 503 -23.72 4.25 -10.15
C LEU A 503 -24.74 3.99 -9.04
N LEU A 504 -25.46 2.88 -9.15
CA LEU A 504 -26.29 2.37 -8.06
C LEU A 504 -25.39 1.77 -6.98
N LEU A 505 -25.47 2.31 -5.77
CA LEU A 505 -24.62 1.91 -4.64
C LEU A 505 -25.44 1.32 -3.50
N TYR A 506 -24.78 0.45 -2.73
CA TYR A 506 -25.33 -0.20 -1.55
C TYR A 506 -24.40 -0.03 -0.37
N ILE A 507 -24.97 -0.03 0.83
CA ILE A 507 -24.25 -0.10 2.10
C ILE A 507 -24.23 -1.57 2.52
N LEU A 508 -23.05 -2.14 2.72
CA LEU A 508 -22.90 -3.47 3.30
C LEU A 508 -22.96 -3.35 4.83
N ILE A 509 -23.97 -3.97 5.46
CA ILE A 509 -24.23 -3.87 6.90
C ILE A 509 -23.52 -4.99 7.66
N GLY A 510 -23.68 -6.23 7.20
CA GLY A 510 -23.19 -7.42 7.89
C GLY A 510 -23.66 -8.71 7.21
N GLU A 511 -23.32 -9.84 7.80
CA GLU A 511 -23.83 -11.15 7.37
C GLU A 511 -25.32 -11.28 7.70
N LEU A 512 -26.06 -11.99 6.86
CA LEU A 512 -27.43 -12.40 7.19
C LEU A 512 -27.35 -13.44 8.29
N ASN A 513 -27.87 -13.13 9.49
CA ASN A 513 -28.05 -14.13 10.52
C ASN A 513 -29.05 -15.17 9.99
N GLY A 514 -28.58 -16.39 9.77
CA GLY A 514 -29.38 -17.53 9.38
C GLY A 514 -30.27 -18.03 10.52
N ASP A 515 -31.17 -17.20 11.03
CA ASP A 515 -32.39 -17.71 11.65
C ASP A 515 -33.29 -18.15 10.49
N LEU A 516 -32.99 -19.34 9.95
CA LEU A 516 -34.03 -20.15 9.34
C LEU A 516 -35.07 -20.34 10.45
N ASP A 517 -36.22 -19.67 10.34
CA ASP A 517 -37.42 -20.01 11.09
C ASP A 517 -37.62 -21.53 10.96
N ASP A 518 -37.22 -22.28 11.99
CA ASP A 518 -37.65 -23.66 12.15
C ASP A 518 -39.18 -23.62 12.16
N PRO A 519 -39.86 -24.27 11.20
CA PRO A 519 -41.30 -24.40 11.31
C PRO A 519 -41.59 -25.13 12.62
N PRO A 520 -42.56 -24.67 13.44
CA PRO A 520 -42.76 -25.24 14.77
C PRO A 520 -42.98 -26.75 14.66
N GLU A 521 -42.18 -27.52 15.41
CA GLU A 521 -42.36 -28.95 15.57
C GLU A 521 -43.81 -29.25 15.95
N ASP A 522 -44.53 -29.86 15.01
CA ASP A 522 -45.90 -30.31 15.19
C ASP A 522 -45.89 -31.48 16.19
N THR A 523 -46.14 -31.17 17.46
CA THR A 523 -46.33 -32.18 18.49
C THR A 523 -47.68 -32.86 18.28
N ALA A 524 -47.60 -34.13 17.91
CA ALA A 524 -48.74 -35.01 17.69
C ALA A 524 -49.77 -34.96 18.83
N ALA A 525 -51.02 -34.65 18.48
CA ALA A 525 -52.19 -35.11 19.21
C ALA A 525 -53.11 -35.91 18.27
N ILE A 526 -53.23 -37.20 18.58
CA ILE A 526 -54.09 -38.20 17.97
C ILE A 526 -55.56 -37.83 18.20
N THR A 527 -56.41 -37.82 17.16
CA THR A 527 -57.65 -38.65 17.04
C THR A 527 -58.40 -38.38 15.72
N PRO A 528 -59.23 -39.34 15.24
CA PRO A 528 -59.57 -39.52 13.82
C PRO A 528 -60.97 -39.01 13.43
N ASP A 529 -61.15 -38.61 12.17
CA ASP A 529 -62.15 -39.18 11.23
C ASP A 529 -62.27 -38.36 9.92
N ASP A 530 -62.38 -39.10 8.82
CA ASP A 530 -62.68 -38.77 7.42
C ASP A 530 -64.04 -38.01 7.19
N PRO A 531 -64.44 -37.58 5.95
CA PRO A 531 -63.70 -37.07 4.78
C PRO A 531 -64.44 -35.84 4.11
N PRO A 532 -64.46 -35.59 2.77
CA PRO A 532 -64.08 -34.29 2.18
C PRO A 532 -65.25 -33.49 1.57
N THR A 533 -65.04 -32.22 1.20
CA THR A 533 -65.81 -31.47 0.18
C THR A 533 -65.08 -30.16 -0.10
N ASP A 534 -64.33 -30.05 -1.21
CA ASP A 534 -64.78 -29.60 -2.54
C ASP A 534 -65.23 -28.12 -2.57
N ALA A 535 -64.43 -27.29 -3.26
CA ALA A 535 -64.82 -26.18 -4.15
C ALA A 535 -63.78 -25.05 -4.18
N THR A 536 -63.13 -24.94 -5.33
CA THR A 536 -62.49 -23.77 -5.93
C THR A 536 -63.53 -22.65 -6.22
N PRO A 537 -63.21 -21.56 -6.94
CA PRO A 537 -62.18 -20.52 -6.79
C PRO A 537 -62.81 -19.11 -6.95
N THR A 538 -62.04 -18.01 -6.82
CA THR A 538 -62.09 -16.77 -7.67
C THR A 538 -61.26 -15.66 -7.01
N ALA A 539 -60.16 -15.20 -7.60
CA ALA A 539 -60.03 -14.22 -8.69
C ALA A 539 -60.37 -12.77 -8.26
N SER A 540 -59.35 -11.90 -8.15
CA SER A 540 -59.15 -10.75 -9.05
C SER A 540 -58.23 -9.68 -8.45
N ALA A 541 -57.26 -9.28 -9.27
CA ALA A 541 -56.33 -8.19 -9.05
C ALA A 541 -56.87 -6.85 -9.58
N LYS A 542 -56.38 -5.74 -8.99
CA LYS A 542 -55.99 -4.41 -9.57
C LYS A 542 -56.41 -3.21 -8.67
N PRO A 543 -55.79 -2.02 -8.81
CA PRO A 543 -54.37 -1.70 -8.63
C PRO A 543 -54.15 -0.37 -7.83
N ALA A 544 -52.89 0.04 -7.75
CA ALA A 544 -52.30 1.17 -7.02
C ALA A 544 -52.88 2.59 -7.31
N GLY A 545 -52.77 3.45 -6.29
CA GLY A 545 -52.90 4.91 -6.38
C GLY A 545 -51.57 5.63 -6.01
N PRO A 546 -51.37 6.90 -6.44
CA PRO A 546 -50.09 7.62 -6.35
C PRO A 546 -49.88 8.33 -4.99
N PRO A 547 -48.64 8.79 -4.69
CA PRO A 547 -48.25 9.23 -3.33
C PRO A 547 -48.59 10.70 -3.08
N PRO A 548 -48.72 11.13 -1.80
CA PRO A 548 -48.81 12.54 -1.47
C PRO A 548 -47.46 13.17 -1.09
N GLU A 549 -47.42 14.47 -1.30
CA GLU A 549 -46.33 15.44 -1.16
C GLU A 549 -45.86 15.68 0.29
N SER A 550 -44.58 16.07 0.41
CA SER A 550 -43.92 16.55 1.62
C SER A 550 -44.35 17.98 2.02
N PRO A 551 -44.42 18.32 3.33
CA PRO A 551 -44.41 19.71 3.79
C PRO A 551 -43.05 20.14 4.40
N PRO A 552 -42.80 21.46 4.57
CA PRO A 552 -41.48 22.01 4.88
C PRO A 552 -41.25 22.39 6.36
N ASN A 553 -39.98 22.25 6.78
CA ASN A 553 -39.15 23.15 7.60
C ASN A 553 -39.70 23.78 8.91
N GLN A 554 -39.03 23.53 10.05
CA GLN A 554 -38.38 24.55 10.92
C GLN A 554 -37.95 24.02 12.32
N ASN A 555 -36.78 24.53 12.74
CA ASN A 555 -36.08 24.53 14.04
C ASN A 555 -36.89 24.35 15.34
N ALA A 556 -36.31 23.66 16.34
CA ALA A 556 -36.05 24.19 17.69
C ALA A 556 -35.32 23.19 18.60
N GLU A 557 -34.42 23.73 19.43
CA GLU A 557 -33.71 23.09 20.54
C GLU A 557 -34.65 22.49 21.59
N SER A 558 -34.25 21.37 22.21
CA SER A 558 -34.47 21.14 23.65
C SER A 558 -33.59 20.02 24.20
N ASP A 559 -32.91 20.34 25.29
CA ASP A 559 -32.30 19.46 26.28
C ASP A 559 -33.29 18.41 26.79
N GLN A 560 -32.84 17.16 26.95
CA GLN A 560 -33.17 16.32 28.12
C GLN A 560 -32.32 15.04 28.17
N ALA A 561 -31.76 14.80 29.36
CA ALA A 561 -30.99 13.63 29.76
C ALA A 561 -31.89 12.42 30.03
N VAL A 562 -31.51 11.23 29.54
CA VAL A 562 -31.94 9.92 30.09
C VAL A 562 -30.85 8.86 29.85
N ASP A 563 -30.34 8.35 30.97
CA ASP A 563 -30.07 6.94 31.30
C ASP A 563 -29.67 5.94 30.19
N HIS A 564 -28.45 5.38 30.28
CA HIS A 564 -28.08 4.14 29.60
C HIS A 564 -27.57 3.12 30.61
N GLY A 565 -28.44 2.12 30.85
CA GLY A 565 -28.11 0.86 31.49
C GLY A 565 -27.23 -0.05 30.61
N ASP A 566 -26.79 -1.13 31.26
CA ASP A 566 -25.82 -2.13 30.84
C ASP A 566 -25.89 -2.57 29.36
N ALA A 567 -24.71 -2.63 28.74
CA ALA A 567 -24.47 -3.24 27.44
C ALA A 567 -24.49 -4.78 27.55
N PRO A 568 -25.21 -5.52 26.68
CA PRO A 568 -25.05 -6.96 26.58
C PRO A 568 -23.82 -7.31 25.73
N ALA A 569 -23.16 -8.41 26.08
CA ALA A 569 -21.99 -8.94 25.40
C ALA A 569 -22.27 -9.29 23.92
N PRO A 570 -21.27 -9.20 23.02
CA PRO A 570 -21.46 -9.48 21.60
C PRO A 570 -21.72 -10.99 21.36
N PRO A 571 -22.61 -11.37 20.42
CA PRO A 571 -22.86 -12.75 20.07
C PRO A 571 -21.78 -13.28 19.11
N GLN A 572 -21.49 -14.59 19.24
CA GLN A 572 -20.54 -15.33 18.42
C GLN A 572 -21.18 -15.65 17.05
N THR A 573 -20.50 -15.23 15.97
CA THR A 573 -20.79 -15.54 14.56
C THR A 573 -20.36 -16.97 14.22
N THR A 574 -21.07 -17.62 13.29
CA THR A 574 -20.72 -18.94 12.74
C THR A 574 -20.61 -18.87 11.22
N LEU A 575 -19.39 -18.70 10.72
CA LEU A 575 -18.98 -19.12 9.39
C LEU A 575 -18.42 -20.55 9.47
N ASP A 576 -17.94 -21.10 8.34
CA ASP A 576 -17.27 -22.40 8.30
C ASP A 576 -16.27 -22.51 9.47
N PRO A 577 -16.48 -23.44 10.43
CA PRO A 577 -15.69 -23.49 11.67
C PRO A 577 -14.20 -23.73 11.41
N SER A 578 -13.82 -24.17 10.20
CA SER A 578 -12.41 -24.28 9.80
C SER A 578 -11.77 -22.94 9.42
N VAL A 579 -12.56 -22.00 8.88
CA VAL A 579 -12.11 -20.65 8.50
C VAL A 579 -12.08 -19.75 9.73
N ASP A 580 -13.12 -19.74 10.56
CA ASP A 580 -13.18 -18.93 11.80
C ASP A 580 -12.03 -19.30 12.76
N ALA A 581 -11.78 -20.59 12.99
CA ALA A 581 -10.65 -21.03 13.81
C ALA A 581 -9.29 -20.63 13.22
N THR A 582 -9.17 -20.54 11.90
CA THR A 582 -7.94 -20.10 11.22
C THR A 582 -7.76 -18.59 11.35
N VAL A 583 -8.85 -17.82 11.27
CA VAL A 583 -8.85 -16.36 11.45
C VAL A 583 -8.52 -16.01 12.89
N ASP A 584 -9.18 -16.62 13.87
CA ASP A 584 -8.91 -16.40 15.29
C ASP A 584 -7.44 -16.72 15.63
N ALA A 585 -6.93 -17.87 15.16
CA ALA A 585 -5.52 -18.21 15.35
C ALA A 585 -4.55 -17.23 14.65
N ALA A 586 -4.91 -16.71 13.48
CA ALA A 586 -4.09 -15.74 12.76
C ALA A 586 -4.11 -14.36 13.43
N VAL A 587 -5.27 -13.94 13.95
CA VAL A 587 -5.46 -12.71 14.72
C VAL A 587 -4.70 -12.80 16.05
N ASP A 588 -4.83 -13.90 16.78
CA ASP A 588 -4.10 -14.16 18.02
C ASP A 588 -2.58 -14.17 17.77
N ALA A 589 -2.11 -14.84 16.72
CA ALA A 589 -0.69 -14.84 16.35
C ALA A 589 -0.19 -13.44 15.94
N ALA A 590 -1.01 -12.64 15.26
CA ALA A 590 -0.71 -11.25 14.94
C ALA A 590 -0.64 -10.39 16.22
N MET A 591 -1.50 -10.64 17.20
CA MET A 591 -1.45 -9.95 18.50
C MET A 591 -0.20 -10.35 19.31
N ASP A 592 0.12 -11.64 19.38
CA ASP A 592 1.29 -12.16 20.10
C ASP A 592 2.63 -11.70 19.50
N THR A 593 2.68 -11.45 18.18
CA THR A 593 3.89 -10.96 17.52
C THR A 593 4.11 -9.45 17.72
N ILE A 594 3.08 -8.71 18.11
CA ILE A 594 3.15 -7.25 18.31
C ILE A 594 3.35 -6.90 19.79
N ASP A 595 2.94 -7.77 20.71
CA ASP A 595 3.15 -7.61 22.15
C ASP A 595 4.32 -8.47 22.70
N ALA A 596 5.58 -8.02 22.54
CA ALA A 596 6.68 -8.18 23.54
C ALA A 596 8.09 -7.73 23.05
N PRO A 597 9.03 -7.29 23.93
CA PRO A 597 8.87 -6.78 25.30
C PRO A 597 9.20 -5.27 25.41
N LYS A 598 8.90 -4.67 26.57
CA LYS A 598 9.49 -3.39 27.01
C LYS A 598 11.01 -3.43 26.81
N VAL A 599 11.51 -2.63 25.88
CA VAL A 599 12.94 -2.37 25.75
C VAL A 599 13.29 -1.28 26.75
N ASP A 600 13.96 -1.66 27.84
CA ASP A 600 14.84 -0.73 28.54
C ASP A 600 15.92 -0.29 27.54
N THR A 601 15.77 0.90 26.98
CA THR A 601 16.81 1.52 26.14
C THR A 601 18.11 1.63 26.94
N PRO A 602 19.20 0.94 26.56
CA PRO A 602 20.51 1.35 27.03
C PRO A 602 20.86 2.67 26.33
N ALA A 603 21.20 3.69 27.10
CA ALA A 603 21.70 4.96 26.58
C ALA A 603 22.83 4.71 25.58
N ILE A 604 22.58 4.97 24.30
CA ILE A 604 23.62 4.99 23.29
C ILE A 604 24.44 6.26 23.55
N ASN A 605 25.67 6.07 24.04
CA ASN A 605 26.66 7.13 24.15
C ASN A 605 26.87 7.76 22.77
N ALA A 606 26.58 9.06 22.67
CA ALA A 606 26.96 9.89 21.55
C ALA A 606 28.48 9.80 21.31
N PRO A 607 28.96 9.74 20.05
CA PRO A 607 30.38 9.86 19.79
C PRO A 607 30.87 11.24 20.20
N ALA A 608 31.92 11.26 21.01
CA ALA A 608 32.57 12.47 21.51
C ALA A 608 32.99 13.41 20.37
N THR A 609 32.55 14.65 20.46
CA THR A 609 33.10 15.79 19.71
C THR A 609 34.59 15.95 20.04
N PRO A 610 35.49 16.13 19.06
CA PRO A 610 36.86 16.49 19.36
C PRO A 610 36.92 17.95 19.81
N ASP A 611 37.28 18.13 21.08
CA ASP A 611 37.66 19.40 21.70
C ASP A 611 38.76 20.08 20.87
N SER A 612 38.49 21.30 20.43
CA SER A 612 39.51 22.24 19.97
C SER A 612 39.96 23.08 21.17
N PRO A 613 41.26 23.15 21.50
CA PRO A 613 41.69 23.97 22.61
C PRO A 613 41.67 25.46 22.19
N ARG A 614 40.87 26.25 22.90
CA ARG A 614 41.03 27.71 22.97
C ARG A 614 42.08 28.01 24.05
N ASP A 615 43.24 28.48 23.62
CA ASP A 615 44.12 29.28 24.47
C ASP A 615 43.69 30.75 24.35
N ASP A 616 43.20 31.29 25.46
CA ASP A 616 43.08 32.72 25.70
C ASP A 616 44.45 33.27 26.10
N LEU A 617 45.02 34.18 25.30
CA LEU A 617 45.92 35.22 25.80
C LEU A 617 45.58 36.56 25.15
N ALA A 618 45.04 37.43 25.99
CA ALA A 618 44.77 38.82 25.71
C ALA A 618 46.05 39.67 25.70
N ASN A 619 45.98 40.75 24.91
CA ASN A 619 46.62 42.06 25.07
C ASN A 619 48.15 42.18 25.05
N GLY A 620 48.63 42.98 24.09
CA GLY A 620 49.65 43.99 24.40
C GLY A 620 50.69 44.28 23.31
N ALA A 621 50.80 45.56 22.97
CA ALA A 621 51.98 46.25 22.46
C ALA A 621 52.30 46.17 20.94
N THR A 622 51.89 47.25 20.28
CA THR A 622 52.71 48.07 19.37
C THR A 622 54.22 47.94 19.56
N SER A 623 54.96 47.62 18.51
CA SER A 623 55.94 48.52 17.84
C SER A 623 56.93 47.75 16.96
N ASP A 624 57.16 48.32 15.79
CA ASP A 624 58.44 48.47 15.09
C ASP A 624 58.85 47.54 13.92
N GLN A 625 59.06 48.25 12.80
CA GLN A 625 60.12 48.14 11.80
C GLN A 625 60.13 47.03 10.74
N SER A 626 59.57 47.41 9.59
CA SER A 626 60.26 47.58 8.29
C SER A 626 61.58 46.85 8.01
N ALA A 627 61.65 46.38 6.76
CA ALA A 627 62.80 45.91 5.96
C ALA A 627 63.25 44.48 6.28
N GLY A 628 63.29 43.54 5.35
CA GLY A 628 63.27 43.60 3.89
C GLY A 628 64.45 42.78 3.38
N SER A 629 64.19 41.64 2.75
CA SER A 629 64.97 41.12 1.61
C SER A 629 64.35 39.83 1.07
N ALA A 630 64.10 39.86 -0.24
CA ALA A 630 63.78 38.78 -1.19
C ALA A 630 62.42 38.09 -1.07
#